data_AF-A0A2V6IYI8-F1
#
_entry.id   AF-A0A2V6IYI8-F1
#
_cell.length_a   1.000
_cell.length_b   1.000
_cell.length_c   1.000
_cell.angle_alpha   90.00
_cell.angle_beta   90.00
_cell.angle_gamma   90.00
#
_symmetry.space_group_name_H-M   'P 1'
#
loop_
_entity.id
_entity.type
_entity.pdbx_description
1 polymer ?
#
loop_
_entity_poly.entity_id
_entity_poly.type
_entity_poly.pdbx_seq_one_letter_code
_entity_poly.pdbx_strand_id
1 'polypeptide(L)'
;MLAITILLFVLVALFVDLKPVVDENFFFSTSDPGVQQSKKVEQRFPSQPQLILAVSSHDITSPRYLSRLQHLTQKIQAIDEVTGVKSLTAGPKSPGDALASPFWRRLLVAKDQKSSNVVIFLENTDPEKLIKRIETIVHEESEKDFQIHVAGPPYVVELIRRSLAHDF
;
A
#
# COMPACT_ATOMS: atom_id res chain seq x y z
N MET A 1 28.48 -33.04 -24.19
CA MET A 1 28.39 -31.58 -24.03
C MET A 1 26.94 -31.09 -24.16
N LEU A 2 26.27 -31.26 -25.31
CA LEU A 2 24.92 -30.72 -25.55
C LEU A 2 23.84 -31.24 -24.57
N ALA A 3 23.84 -32.54 -24.27
CA ALA A 3 22.91 -33.13 -23.30
C ALA A 3 23.11 -32.58 -21.87
N ILE A 4 24.36 -32.31 -21.49
CA ILE A 4 24.70 -31.73 -20.19
C ILE A 4 24.23 -30.27 -20.14
N THR A 5 24.41 -29.51 -21.22
CA THR A 5 23.91 -28.13 -21.32
C THR A 5 22.40 -28.06 -21.20
N ILE A 6 21.67 -28.94 -21.89
CA ILE A 6 20.20 -29.02 -21.79
C ILE A 6 19.78 -29.36 -20.36
N LEU A 7 20.42 -30.36 -19.74
CA LEU A 7 20.13 -30.76 -18.37
C LEU A 7 20.37 -29.61 -17.38
N LEU A 8 21.47 -28.88 -17.52
CA LEU A 8 21.77 -27.71 -16.68
C LEU A 8 20.75 -26.59 -16.88
N PHE A 9 20.33 -26.33 -18.12
CA PHE A 9 19.32 -25.32 -18.41
C PHE A 9 17.97 -25.67 -17.77
N VAL A 10 17.56 -26.95 -17.87
CA VAL A 10 16.34 -27.45 -17.22
C VAL A 10 16.45 -27.35 -15.70
N LEU A 11 17.59 -27.69 -15.11
CA LEU A 11 17.81 -27.54 -13.67
C LEU A 11 17.72 -26.08 -13.23
N VAL A 12 18.35 -25.15 -13.96
CA VAL A 12 18.25 -23.72 -13.64
C VAL A 12 16.80 -23.23 -13.75
N ALA A 13 16.11 -23.58 -14.83
CA ALA A 13 14.73 -23.14 -15.06
C ALA A 13 13.74 -23.68 -14.01
N LEU A 14 13.99 -24.86 -13.43
CA LEU A 14 13.10 -25.47 -12.44
C LEU A 14 13.45 -25.11 -10.99
N PHE A 15 14.73 -24.85 -10.67
CA PHE A 15 15.18 -24.69 -9.30
C PHE A 15 15.57 -23.25 -8.92
N VAL A 16 15.76 -22.35 -9.88
CA VAL A 16 16.10 -20.95 -9.59
C VAL A 16 14.85 -20.10 -9.66
N ASP A 17 14.54 -19.39 -8.57
CA ASP A 17 13.50 -18.36 -8.59
C ASP A 17 14.03 -17.14 -9.36
N LEU A 18 13.55 -16.98 -10.59
CA LEU A 18 13.91 -15.87 -11.48
C LEU A 18 13.05 -14.62 -11.22
N LYS A 19 12.22 -14.61 -10.17
CA LYS A 19 11.45 -13.43 -9.82
C LYS A 19 12.37 -12.27 -9.44
N PRO A 20 12.18 -11.08 -10.05
CA PRO A 20 12.87 -9.88 -9.61
C PRO A 20 12.54 -9.59 -8.15
N VAL A 21 13.56 -9.35 -7.32
CA VAL A 21 13.41 -8.92 -5.93
C VAL A 21 13.84 -7.46 -5.84
N VAL A 22 12.93 -6.61 -5.37
CA VAL A 22 13.19 -5.19 -5.11
C VAL A 22 13.21 -5.02 -3.59
N ASP A 23 14.41 -5.10 -3.01
CA ASP A 23 14.63 -4.89 -1.58
C ASP A 23 15.43 -3.60 -1.32
N GLU A 24 15.65 -3.26 -0.05
CA GLU A 24 16.43 -2.08 0.35
C GLU A 24 17.86 -2.11 -0.24
N ASN A 25 18.43 -3.32 -0.35
CA ASN A 25 19.80 -3.53 -0.82
C ASN A 25 19.95 -3.31 -2.33
N PHE A 26 18.84 -3.32 -3.07
CA PHE A 26 18.79 -2.93 -4.47
C PHE A 26 19.24 -1.48 -4.68
N PHE A 27 18.91 -0.58 -3.74
CA PHE A 27 19.19 0.85 -3.87
C PHE A 27 20.36 1.33 -3.02
N PHE A 28 20.60 0.69 -1.86
CA PHE A 28 21.57 1.16 -0.89
C PHE A 28 22.51 0.03 -0.42
N SER A 29 23.77 0.38 -0.17
CA SER A 29 24.73 -0.57 0.37
C SER A 29 24.40 -0.90 1.84
N THR A 30 24.46 -2.18 2.20
CA THR A 30 24.35 -2.63 3.60
C THR A 30 25.48 -2.12 4.51
N SER A 31 26.61 -1.74 3.91
CA SER A 31 27.75 -1.17 4.61
C SER A 31 27.66 0.36 4.79
N ASP A 32 26.64 1.00 4.21
CA ASP A 32 26.45 2.43 4.37
C ASP A 32 26.16 2.79 5.85
N PRO A 33 26.90 3.73 6.46
CA PRO A 33 26.70 4.10 7.86
C PRO A 33 25.29 4.66 8.14
N GLY A 34 24.69 5.35 7.17
CA GLY A 34 23.33 5.89 7.26
C GLY A 34 22.28 4.78 7.32
N VAL A 35 22.39 3.78 6.44
CA VAL A 35 21.53 2.58 6.43
C VAL A 35 21.62 1.83 7.76
N GLN A 36 22.83 1.60 8.27
CA GLN A 36 23.02 0.92 9.55
C GLN A 36 22.40 1.67 10.72
N GLN A 37 22.47 3.00 10.71
CA GLN A 37 21.85 3.82 11.75
C GLN A 37 20.33 3.78 11.66
N SER A 38 19.74 3.85 10.46
CA SER A 38 18.30 3.70 10.25
C SER A 38 17.79 2.35 10.75
N LYS A 39 18.50 1.25 10.46
CA LYS A 39 18.15 -0.09 10.96
C LYS A 39 18.14 -0.18 12.49
N LYS A 40 19.07 0.49 13.17
CA LYS A 40 19.07 0.55 14.65
C LYS A 40 17.87 1.32 15.20
N VAL A 41 17.43 2.37 14.50
CA VAL A 41 16.22 3.12 14.89
C VAL A 41 14.98 2.25 14.70
N GLU A 42 14.85 1.60 13.55
CA GLU A 42 13.71 0.72 13.24
C GLU A 42 13.60 -0.46 14.21
N GLN A 43 14.72 -1.05 14.64
CA GLN A 43 14.73 -2.09 15.68
C GLN A 43 14.17 -1.62 17.03
N ARG A 44 14.33 -0.34 17.38
CA ARG A 44 13.86 0.24 18.64
C ARG A 44 12.47 0.84 18.53
N PHE A 45 12.14 1.35 17.35
CA PHE A 45 10.89 2.02 17.03
C PHE A 45 10.32 1.41 15.75
N PRO A 46 9.81 0.17 15.80
CA PRO A 46 9.33 -0.52 14.61
C PRO A 46 8.17 0.25 14.01
N SER A 47 8.31 0.62 12.74
CA SER A 47 7.24 1.23 11.95
C SER A 47 6.47 0.14 11.20
N GLN A 48 5.15 0.25 11.21
CA GLN A 48 4.30 -0.57 10.34
C GLN A 48 4.32 0.01 8.92
N PRO A 49 4.43 -0.84 7.88
CA PRO A 49 4.21 -0.41 6.51
C PRO A 49 2.83 0.21 6.33
N GLN A 50 2.73 1.24 5.50
CA GLN A 50 1.50 1.97 5.26
C GLN A 50 1.16 2.05 3.78
N LEU A 51 -0.12 1.88 3.48
CA LEU A 51 -0.74 2.24 2.22
C LEU A 51 -1.70 3.40 2.43
N ILE A 52 -1.84 4.24 1.42
CA ILE A 52 -2.72 5.39 1.43
C ILE A 52 -3.63 5.29 0.22
N LEU A 53 -4.94 5.32 0.46
CA LEU A 53 -5.91 5.51 -0.61
C LEU A 53 -6.40 6.96 -0.58
N ALA A 54 -6.18 7.69 -1.67
CA ALA A 54 -6.79 9.01 -1.85
C ALA A 54 -8.13 8.83 -2.56
N VAL A 55 -9.22 9.17 -1.88
CA VAL A 55 -10.60 8.98 -2.36
C VAL A 55 -11.21 10.32 -2.70
N SER A 56 -11.40 10.58 -3.99
CA SER A 56 -11.89 11.84 -4.54
C SER A 56 -13.40 11.83 -4.77
N SER A 57 -14.07 12.95 -4.46
CA SER A 57 -15.49 13.18 -4.72
C SER A 57 -15.79 14.68 -4.78
N HIS A 58 -16.91 15.07 -5.38
CA HIS A 58 -17.34 16.47 -5.38
C HIS A 58 -17.63 16.99 -3.96
N ASP A 59 -18.13 16.13 -3.06
CA ASP A 59 -18.42 16.46 -1.67
C ASP A 59 -18.12 15.27 -0.73
N ILE A 60 -16.98 15.36 -0.05
CA ILE A 60 -16.50 14.36 0.91
C ILE A 60 -17.28 14.34 2.23
N THR A 61 -18.19 15.28 2.43
CA THR A 61 -19.05 15.36 3.63
C THR A 61 -20.47 14.82 3.38
N SER A 62 -20.80 14.55 2.12
CA SER A 62 -22.11 14.03 1.74
C SER A 62 -22.39 12.67 2.40
N PRO A 63 -23.64 12.40 2.85
CA PRO A 63 -23.99 11.11 3.43
C PRO A 63 -23.68 9.94 2.50
N ARG A 64 -23.89 10.11 1.19
CA ARG A 64 -23.57 9.10 0.17
C ARG A 64 -22.08 8.78 0.15
N TYR A 65 -21.21 9.78 0.16
CA TYR A 65 -19.76 9.58 0.20
C TYR A 65 -19.35 8.86 1.48
N LEU A 66 -19.84 9.30 2.64
CA LEU A 66 -19.49 8.72 3.92
C LEU A 66 -19.94 7.27 4.04
N SER A 67 -21.14 6.92 3.57
CA SER A 67 -21.62 5.53 3.53
C SER A 67 -20.74 4.64 2.65
N ARG A 68 -20.32 5.12 1.47
CA ARG A 68 -19.38 4.37 0.61
C ARG A 68 -18.00 4.25 1.22
N LEU A 69 -17.48 5.32 1.80
CA LEU A 69 -16.18 5.32 2.46
C LEU A 69 -16.16 4.36 3.65
N GLN A 70 -17.27 4.26 4.39
CA GLN A 70 -17.43 3.27 5.45
C GLN A 70 -17.41 1.84 4.90
N HIS A 71 -18.13 1.57 3.81
CA HIS A 71 -18.12 0.25 3.15
C HIS A 71 -16.72 -0.13 2.65
N LEU A 72 -16.03 0.78 1.95
CA LEU A 72 -14.64 0.61 1.52
C LEU A 72 -13.72 0.34 2.73
N THR A 73 -13.84 1.13 3.79
CA THR A 73 -13.03 0.99 5.01
C THR A 73 -13.23 -0.38 5.65
N GLN A 74 -14.48 -0.86 5.74
CA GLN A 74 -14.81 -2.18 6.29
C GLN A 74 -14.26 -3.33 5.44
N LYS A 75 -14.39 -3.25 4.11
CA LYS A 75 -13.81 -4.25 3.20
C LYS A 75 -12.29 -4.36 3.35
N ILE A 76 -11.60 -3.22 3.45
CA ILE A 76 -10.14 -3.20 3.64
C ILE A 76 -9.76 -3.73 5.02
N GLN A 77 -10.49 -3.35 6.07
CA GLN A 77 -10.22 -3.80 7.43
C GLN A 77 -10.44 -5.32 7.61
N ALA A 78 -11.24 -5.95 6.74
CA ALA A 78 -11.47 -7.39 6.74
C ALA A 78 -10.35 -8.20 6.06
N ILE A 79 -9.28 -7.57 5.58
CA ILE A 79 -8.10 -8.24 5.05
C ILE A 79 -7.19 -8.62 6.22
N ASP A 80 -6.80 -9.90 6.31
CA ASP A 80 -6.05 -10.45 7.45
C ASP A 80 -4.72 -9.72 7.68
N GLU A 81 -4.03 -9.28 6.62
CA GLU A 81 -2.76 -8.57 6.71
C GLU A 81 -2.90 -7.09 7.10
N VAL A 82 -4.13 -6.58 7.25
CA VAL A 82 -4.39 -5.19 7.66
C VAL A 82 -4.53 -5.10 9.18
N THR A 83 -3.58 -4.45 9.84
CA THR A 83 -3.59 -4.26 11.30
C THR A 83 -4.47 -3.08 11.74
N GLY A 84 -4.77 -2.16 10.84
CA GLY A 84 -5.64 -1.03 11.15
C GLY A 84 -5.92 -0.14 9.94
N VAL A 85 -7.03 0.60 10.02
CA VAL A 85 -7.42 1.57 9.01
C VAL A 85 -7.83 2.88 9.70
N LYS A 86 -7.42 4.02 9.11
CA LYS A 86 -7.87 5.36 9.51
C LYS A 86 -8.50 6.06 8.30
N SER A 87 -9.72 6.55 8.45
CA SER A 87 -10.47 7.27 7.43
C SER A 87 -11.43 8.26 8.10
N LEU A 88 -12.18 9.06 7.34
CA LEU A 88 -13.23 9.93 7.91
C LEU A 88 -14.31 9.16 8.67
N THR A 89 -14.46 7.87 8.40
CA THR A 89 -15.43 6.97 9.02
C THR A 89 -14.81 5.98 10.02
N ALA A 90 -13.49 6.00 10.19
CA ALA A 90 -12.76 5.15 11.13
C ALA A 90 -11.60 5.92 11.79
N GLY A 91 -11.75 6.29 13.06
CA GLY A 91 -10.73 7.00 13.83
C GLY A 91 -11.25 8.25 14.52
N PRO A 92 -11.61 9.32 13.78
CA PRO A 92 -12.31 10.48 14.32
C PRO A 92 -13.62 10.07 15.01
N LYS A 93 -14.08 10.86 15.99
CA LYS A 93 -15.36 10.58 16.68
C LYS A 93 -16.56 10.70 15.74
N SER A 94 -16.43 11.58 14.76
CA SER A 94 -17.40 11.80 13.68
C SER A 94 -16.68 12.42 12.47
N PRO A 95 -17.29 12.40 11.28
CA PRO A 95 -16.75 13.12 10.12
C PRO A 95 -16.56 14.63 10.39
N GLY A 96 -17.41 15.24 11.22
CA GLY A 96 -17.25 16.63 11.66
C GLY A 96 -16.04 16.83 12.58
N ASP A 97 -15.76 15.89 13.47
CA ASP A 97 -14.56 15.89 14.33
C ASP A 97 -13.28 15.83 13.48
N ALA A 98 -13.31 15.10 12.36
CA ALA A 98 -12.18 15.04 11.43
C ALA A 98 -11.84 16.41 10.82
N LEU A 99 -12.86 17.22 10.52
CA LEU A 99 -12.69 18.56 9.93
C LEU A 99 -12.27 19.62 10.96
N ALA A 100 -12.70 19.46 12.21
CA ALA A 100 -12.40 20.38 13.31
C ALA A 100 -11.02 20.12 13.93
N SER A 101 -10.61 18.86 14.03
CA SER A 101 -9.33 18.45 14.63
C SER A 101 -8.13 18.81 13.73
N PRO A 102 -7.13 19.57 14.23
CA PRO A 102 -5.92 19.88 13.46
C PRO A 102 -5.13 18.63 13.04
N PHE A 103 -5.19 17.56 13.82
CA PHE A 103 -4.53 16.30 13.51
C PHE A 103 -5.26 15.56 12.38
N TRP A 104 -6.55 15.28 12.56
CA TRP A 104 -7.33 14.52 11.58
C TRP A 104 -7.46 15.25 10.26
N ARG A 105 -7.67 16.56 10.29
CA ARG A 105 -7.77 17.36 9.08
C ARG A 105 -6.50 17.27 8.24
N ARG A 106 -5.32 17.29 8.86
CA ARG A 106 -4.04 17.18 8.14
C ARG A 106 -3.77 15.78 7.60
N LEU A 107 -4.25 14.75 8.31
CA LEU A 107 -4.01 13.35 7.94
C LEU A 107 -5.01 12.85 6.89
N LEU A 108 -6.28 13.20 7.05
CA LEU A 108 -7.41 12.57 6.34
C LEU A 108 -8.07 13.46 5.30
N VAL A 109 -7.86 14.78 5.31
CA VAL A 109 -8.60 15.71 4.44
C VAL A 109 -7.64 16.49 3.55
N ALA A 110 -7.85 16.43 2.24
CA ALA A 110 -7.09 17.25 1.31
C ALA A 110 -7.37 18.74 1.53
N LYS A 111 -6.40 19.60 1.21
CA LYS A 111 -6.51 21.06 1.44
C LYS A 111 -7.72 21.69 0.73
N ASP A 112 -8.07 21.18 -0.44
CA ASP A 112 -9.21 21.62 -1.25
C ASP A 112 -10.54 20.98 -0.84
N GLN A 113 -10.53 20.04 0.11
CA GLN A 113 -11.68 19.27 0.59
C GLN A 113 -12.39 18.46 -0.50
N LYS A 114 -11.71 18.15 -1.62
CA LYS A 114 -12.25 17.34 -2.72
C LYS A 114 -11.80 15.88 -2.68
N SER A 115 -10.97 15.53 -1.70
CA SER A 115 -10.59 14.15 -1.44
C SER A 115 -10.32 13.92 0.05
N SER A 116 -10.45 12.67 0.46
CA SER A 116 -10.06 12.21 1.79
C SER A 116 -9.14 11.00 1.70
N ASN A 117 -8.30 10.80 2.71
CA ASN A 117 -7.37 9.67 2.76
C ASN A 117 -7.95 8.53 3.59
N VAL A 118 -7.71 7.30 3.12
CA VAL A 118 -7.79 6.07 3.90
C VAL A 118 -6.36 5.60 4.14
N VAL A 119 -5.89 5.71 5.37
CA VAL A 119 -4.55 5.27 5.78
C VAL A 119 -4.66 3.84 6.31
N ILE A 120 -3.96 2.92 5.67
CA ILE A 120 -4.01 1.48 5.93
C ILE A 120 -2.67 1.08 6.54
N PHE A 121 -2.72 0.46 7.71
CA PHE A 121 -1.56 -0.09 8.42
C PHE A 121 -1.50 -1.58 8.18
N LEU A 122 -0.33 -2.08 7.83
CA LEU A 122 -0.13 -3.45 7.39
C LEU A 122 0.76 -4.23 8.36
N GLU A 123 0.57 -5.54 8.40
CA GLU A 123 1.61 -6.45 8.87
C GLU A 123 2.79 -6.47 7.89
N ASN A 124 3.97 -6.86 8.37
CA ASN A 124 5.15 -6.96 7.52
C ASN A 124 5.09 -8.28 6.72
N THR A 125 4.35 -8.26 5.62
CA THR A 125 4.07 -9.43 4.76
C THR A 125 4.45 -9.17 3.31
N ASP A 126 4.46 -10.23 2.48
CA ASP A 126 4.72 -10.14 1.04
C ASP A 126 3.67 -9.22 0.36
N PRO A 127 4.11 -8.08 -0.23
CA PRO A 127 3.19 -7.10 -0.78
C PRO A 127 2.42 -7.62 -2.00
N GLU A 128 2.90 -8.64 -2.75
CA GLU A 128 2.29 -9.02 -4.03
C GLU A 128 0.80 -9.36 -3.91
N LYS A 129 0.46 -10.28 -3.01
CA LYS A 129 -0.92 -10.78 -2.84
C LYS A 129 -1.83 -9.70 -2.27
N LEU A 130 -1.33 -8.97 -1.28
CA LEU A 130 -2.04 -7.89 -0.63
C LEU A 130 -2.37 -6.77 -1.62
N ILE A 131 -1.37 -6.30 -2.38
CA ILE A 131 -1.57 -5.24 -3.38
C ILE A 131 -2.59 -5.66 -4.42
N LYS A 132 -2.52 -6.90 -4.94
CA LYS A 132 -3.53 -7.41 -5.87
C LYS A 132 -4.94 -7.37 -5.27
N ARG A 133 -5.10 -7.78 -4.00
CA ARG A 133 -6.40 -7.77 -3.30
C ARG A 133 -6.93 -6.34 -3.11
N ILE A 134 -6.06 -5.40 -2.76
CA ILE A 134 -6.42 -3.97 -2.64
C ILE A 134 -6.81 -3.40 -4.01
N GLU A 135 -6.06 -3.70 -5.08
CA GLU A 135 -6.39 -3.27 -6.44
C GLU A 135 -7.76 -3.79 -6.89
N THR A 136 -8.11 -5.04 -6.57
CA THR A 136 -9.46 -5.58 -6.82
C THR A 136 -10.54 -4.80 -6.10
N ILE A 137 -10.39 -4.55 -4.78
CA ILE A 137 -11.37 -3.77 -4.01
C ILE A 137 -11.49 -2.34 -4.55
N VAL A 138 -10.35 -1.72 -4.89
CA VAL A 138 -10.32 -0.38 -5.47
C VAL A 138 -11.07 -0.36 -6.80
N HIS A 139 -10.86 -1.35 -7.66
CA HIS A 139 -11.55 -1.44 -8.95
C HIS A 139 -13.07 -1.63 -8.79
N GLU A 140 -13.49 -2.49 -7.86
CA GLU A 140 -14.90 -2.76 -7.58
C GLU A 140 -15.64 -1.55 -6.97
N GLU A 141 -14.97 -0.79 -6.09
CA GLU A 141 -15.59 0.32 -5.37
C GLU A 141 -15.48 1.67 -6.11
N SER A 142 -14.60 1.77 -7.11
CA SER A 142 -14.36 3.00 -7.86
C SER A 142 -15.50 3.33 -8.83
N GLU A 143 -15.95 4.58 -8.80
CA GLU A 143 -16.96 5.12 -9.71
C GLU A 143 -16.63 6.56 -10.11
N LYS A 144 -17.39 7.11 -11.07
CA LYS A 144 -17.17 8.46 -11.61
C LYS A 144 -17.05 9.56 -10.54
N ASP A 145 -17.83 9.46 -9.46
CA ASP A 145 -17.86 10.42 -8.33
C ASP A 145 -17.28 9.83 -7.03
N PHE A 146 -16.50 8.75 -7.15
CA PHE A 146 -15.82 8.08 -6.05
C PHE A 146 -14.55 7.42 -6.60
N GLN A 147 -13.57 8.26 -6.98
CA GLN A 147 -12.33 7.78 -7.60
C GLN A 147 -11.30 7.50 -6.52
N ILE A 148 -10.68 6.32 -6.57
CA ILE A 148 -9.73 5.87 -5.57
C ILE A 148 -8.34 5.72 -6.21
N HIS A 149 -7.34 6.35 -5.61
CA HIS A 149 -5.94 6.23 -6.01
C HIS A 149 -5.12 5.59 -4.91
N VAL A 150 -4.28 4.62 -5.25
CA VAL A 150 -3.42 3.91 -4.30
C VAL A 150 -2.03 4.53 -4.28
N ALA A 151 -1.47 4.70 -3.09
CA ALA A 151 -0.11 5.17 -2.86
C ALA A 151 0.50 4.46 -1.64
N GLY A 152 1.82 4.62 -1.49
CA GLY A 152 2.59 4.11 -0.35
C GLY A 152 3.75 3.24 -0.79
N PRO A 153 4.80 3.10 0.04
CA PRO A 153 6.01 2.36 -0.32
C PRO A 153 5.74 0.92 -0.80
N PRO A 154 4.90 0.10 -0.13
CA PRO A 154 4.66 -1.27 -0.59
C PRO A 154 4.03 -1.34 -1.98
N TYR A 155 3.17 -0.37 -2.33
CA TYR A 155 2.55 -0.29 -3.65
C TYR A 155 3.57 0.07 -4.74
N VAL A 156 4.39 1.08 -4.48
CA VAL A 156 5.43 1.53 -5.43
C VAL A 156 6.46 0.42 -5.68
N VAL A 157 6.89 -0.28 -4.63
CA VAL A 157 7.83 -1.41 -4.75
C VAL A 157 7.25 -2.51 -5.65
N GLU A 158 5.98 -2.86 -5.48
CA GLU A 158 5.32 -3.86 -6.33
C GLU A 158 5.18 -3.38 -7.79
N LEU A 159 4.89 -2.10 -8.03
CA LEU A 159 4.86 -1.53 -9.39
C LEU A 159 6.23 -1.63 -10.07
N ILE A 160 7.32 -1.30 -9.36
CA ILE A 160 8.69 -1.44 -9.88
C ILE A 160 8.97 -2.91 -10.21
N ARG A 161 8.63 -3.83 -9.29
CA ARG A 161 8.84 -5.27 -9.48
C ARG A 161 8.11 -5.80 -10.72
N ARG A 162 6.86 -5.38 -10.93
CA ARG A 162 6.07 -5.75 -12.13
C ARG A 162 6.66 -5.18 -13.41
N SER A 163 7.17 -3.95 -13.39
CA SER A 163 7.86 -3.36 -14.56
C SER A 163 9.08 -4.18 -14.94
N LEU A 164 9.91 -4.56 -13.96
CA LEU A 164 11.07 -5.41 -14.22
C LEU A 164 10.66 -6.75 -14.84
N ALA A 165 9.61 -7.40 -14.31
CA ALA A 165 9.15 -8.67 -14.86
C ALA A 165 8.53 -8.58 -16.27
N HIS A 166 8.03 -7.41 -16.66
CA HIS A 166 7.47 -7.17 -17.99
C HIS A 166 8.56 -6.84 -19.04
N ASP A 167 9.64 -6.18 -18.60
CA ASP A 167 10.68 -5.67 -19.50
C ASP A 167 11.79 -6.72 -19.81
N PHE A 168 11.76 -7.89 -19.16
CA PHE A 168 12.62 -9.05 -19.43
C PHE A 168 11.84 -10.20 -20.07
#